data_AF-A0A7W8E573-F1
#
_entry.id   AF-A0A7W8E573-F1
#
_cell.length_a   1.000
_cell.length_b   1.000
_cell.length_c   1.000
_cell.angle_alpha   90.00
_cell.angle_beta   90.00
_cell.angle_gamma   90.00
#
_symmetry.space_group_name_H-M   'P 1'
#
loop_
_entity.id
_entity.type
_entity.pdbx_description
1 polymer ?
#
loop_
_entity_poly.entity_id
_entity_poly.type
_entity_poly.pdbx_seq_one_letter_code
_entity_poly.pdbx_strand_id
1 'polypeptide(L)'
;MVTIKPGGIREMHWHPTVSEWQYWIKGKGRMTVVTTGAKARTMDFHPNDVGYVPTMAGHCIENTGTEDLVFLEMFKTPLYSDVSLNQWIARMPDKMAEAHLKTPMQTIRSAPQSRFDVLPK
;
A
#
# COMPACT_ATOMS: atom_id res chain seq x y z
N MET A 1 3.79 -13.55 0.54
CA MET A 1 2.35 -13.88 0.48
C MET A 1 1.63 -12.99 1.47
N VAL A 2 0.56 -12.33 1.05
CA VAL A 2 -0.20 -11.38 1.86
C VAL A 2 -1.64 -11.86 1.97
N THR A 3 -2.21 -11.77 3.16
CA THR A 3 -3.62 -12.05 3.44
C THR A 3 -4.27 -10.80 4.04
N ILE A 4 -5.33 -10.32 3.43
CA ILE A 4 -6.09 -9.16 3.89
C ILE A 4 -7.49 -9.63 4.29
N LYS A 5 -7.88 -9.39 5.54
CA LYS A 5 -9.24 -9.69 6.04
C LYS A 5 -10.29 -8.79 5.37
N PRO A 6 -11.57 -9.19 5.34
CA PRO A 6 -12.64 -8.36 4.76
C PRO A 6 -12.60 -6.92 5.29
N GLY A 7 -12.61 -5.94 4.38
CA GLY A 7 -12.53 -4.51 4.69
C GLY A 7 -11.13 -3.98 5.09
N GLY A 8 -10.14 -4.85 5.22
CA GLY A 8 -8.75 -4.44 5.48
C GLY A 8 -8.05 -3.89 4.24
N ILE A 9 -6.88 -3.29 4.46
CA ILE A 9 -6.05 -2.69 3.41
C ILE A 9 -4.57 -3.02 3.62
N ARG A 10 -3.88 -3.48 2.57
CA ARG A 10 -2.41 -3.39 2.49
C ARG A 10 -2.08 -1.92 2.38
N GLU A 11 -1.39 -1.39 3.38
CA GLU A 11 -1.24 0.07 3.54
C GLU A 11 -0.57 0.73 2.34
N MET A 12 -0.70 2.06 2.22
CA MET A 12 -0.02 2.82 1.19
C MET A 12 1.49 2.71 1.35
N HIS A 13 2.16 2.17 0.33
CA HIS A 13 3.60 1.94 0.36
C HIS A 13 4.18 1.96 -1.06
N TRP A 14 5.50 1.84 -1.17
CA TRP A 14 6.20 1.65 -2.43
C TRP A 14 7.49 0.85 -2.25
N HIS A 15 8.01 0.33 -3.37
CA HIS A 15 9.26 -0.42 -3.41
C HIS A 15 10.39 0.43 -4.04
N PRO A 16 11.48 0.74 -3.29
CA PRO A 16 12.54 1.64 -3.75
C PRO A 16 13.37 1.16 -4.92
N THR A 17 13.57 -0.15 -5.04
CA THR A 17 14.64 -0.71 -5.88
C THR A 17 14.13 -1.53 -7.06
N VAL A 18 12.89 -2.01 -7.01
CA VAL A 18 12.36 -3.00 -7.95
C VAL A 18 10.86 -2.82 -8.17
N SER A 19 10.38 -3.25 -9.33
CA SER A 19 8.96 -3.41 -9.61
C SER A 19 8.40 -4.60 -8.87
N GLU A 20 7.11 -4.54 -8.58
CA GLU A 20 6.33 -5.63 -8.02
C GLU A 20 5.54 -6.36 -9.10
N TRP A 21 5.59 -7.68 -9.06
CA TRP A 21 4.67 -8.57 -9.77
C TRP A 21 3.72 -9.22 -8.78
N GLN A 22 2.45 -9.30 -9.14
CA GLN A 22 1.43 -9.87 -8.27
C GLN A 22 0.74 -11.06 -8.90
N TYR A 23 0.43 -12.06 -8.08
CA TYR A 23 -0.47 -13.14 -8.44
C TYR A 23 -1.60 -13.24 -7.41
N TRP A 24 -2.84 -13.11 -7.86
CA TRP A 24 -4.02 -13.02 -7.01
C TRP A 24 -4.61 -14.41 -6.82
N ILE A 25 -4.52 -14.96 -5.61
CA ILE A 25 -4.84 -16.37 -5.33
C ILE A 25 -6.32 -16.55 -4.97
N LYS A 26 -6.85 -15.70 -4.10
CA LYS A 26 -8.20 -15.82 -3.54
C LYS A 26 -8.80 -14.45 -3.24
N GLY A 27 -10.13 -14.36 -3.30
CA GLY A 27 -10.89 -13.19 -2.88
C GLY A 27 -10.97 -12.13 -3.97
N LYS A 28 -11.47 -10.95 -3.59
CA LYS A 28 -11.61 -9.80 -4.49
C LYS A 28 -10.91 -8.61 -3.85
N GLY A 29 -10.12 -7.89 -4.65
CA GLY A 29 -9.47 -6.70 -4.16
C GLY A 29 -9.39 -5.61 -5.20
N ARG A 30 -8.99 -4.43 -4.73
CA ARG A 30 -8.82 -3.23 -5.54
C ARG A 30 -7.46 -2.65 -5.24
N MET A 31 -6.67 -2.43 -6.28
CA MET A 31 -5.38 -1.74 -6.16
C MET A 31 -5.46 -0.36 -6.80
N THR A 32 -4.95 0.65 -6.09
CA THR A 32 -4.69 1.97 -6.68
C THR A 32 -3.18 2.15 -6.78
N VAL A 33 -2.70 2.47 -7.99
CA VAL A 33 -1.28 2.76 -8.27
C VAL A 33 -1.15 4.24 -8.61
N VAL A 34 -0.27 4.94 -7.90
CA VAL A 34 0.05 6.36 -8.05
C VAL A 34 1.46 6.50 -8.61
N THR A 35 1.58 7.23 -9.71
CA THR A 35 2.83 7.51 -10.42
C THR A 35 3.09 9.00 -10.45
N THR A 36 4.31 9.38 -10.85
CA THR A 36 4.73 10.79 -10.96
C THR A 36 3.81 11.60 -11.88
N GLY A 37 3.63 12.88 -11.57
CA GLY A 37 2.82 13.80 -12.39
C GLY A 37 1.31 13.71 -12.14
N ALA A 38 0.91 13.42 -10.90
CA ALA A 38 -0.49 13.36 -10.47
C ALA A 38 -1.34 12.33 -11.24
N LYS A 39 -0.72 11.22 -11.66
CA LYS A 39 -1.39 10.13 -12.37
C LYS A 39 -1.66 8.97 -11.42
N ALA A 40 -2.92 8.59 -11.30
CA ALA A 40 -3.32 7.40 -10.57
C ALA A 40 -4.23 6.53 -11.42
N ARG A 41 -4.15 5.21 -11.23
CA ARG A 41 -5.08 4.25 -11.83
C ARG A 41 -5.52 3.27 -10.76
N THR A 42 -6.82 2.99 -10.74
CA THR A 42 -7.43 2.01 -9.85
C THR A 42 -7.96 0.85 -10.68
N MET A 43 -7.69 -0.37 -10.24
CA MET A 43 -8.04 -1.62 -10.92
C MET A 43 -8.57 -2.64 -9.91
N ASP A 44 -9.60 -3.38 -10.31
CA ASP A 44 -10.14 -4.51 -9.55
C ASP A 44 -9.47 -5.82 -9.98
N PHE A 45 -9.24 -6.70 -9.02
CA PHE A 45 -8.54 -7.98 -9.19
C PHE A 45 -9.31 -9.12 -8.54
N HIS A 46 -9.21 -10.29 -9.18
CA HIS A 46 -9.89 -11.53 -8.86
C HIS A 46 -8.90 -12.70 -8.84
N PRO A 47 -9.32 -13.90 -8.39
CA PRO A 47 -8.45 -15.07 -8.43
C PRO A 47 -7.97 -15.36 -9.86
N ASN A 48 -6.67 -15.66 -9.97
CA ASN A 48 -5.90 -15.90 -11.20
C ASN A 48 -5.53 -14.65 -12.02
N ASP A 49 -5.84 -13.44 -11.54
CA ASP A 49 -5.34 -12.23 -12.17
C ASP A 49 -3.85 -12.01 -11.88
N VAL A 50 -3.18 -11.25 -12.76
CA VAL A 50 -1.79 -10.81 -12.61
C VAL A 50 -1.75 -9.30 -12.48
N GLY A 51 -1.11 -8.82 -11.43
CA GLY A 51 -0.89 -7.39 -11.19
C GLY A 51 0.56 -7.00 -11.41
N TYR A 52 0.77 -5.69 -11.62
CA TYR A 52 2.10 -5.11 -11.76
C TYR A 52 2.13 -3.70 -11.21
N VAL A 53 3.17 -3.39 -10.41
CA VAL A 53 3.44 -2.04 -9.92
C VAL A 53 4.85 -1.65 -10.35
N PRO A 54 5.02 -0.61 -11.18
CA PRO A 54 6.34 -0.13 -11.57
C PRO A 54 7.19 0.29 -10.36
N THR A 55 8.51 0.11 -10.43
CA THR A 55 9.45 0.61 -9.41
C THR A 55 9.11 2.05 -9.00
N MET A 56 9.13 2.31 -7.69
CA MET A 56 8.82 3.61 -7.08
C MET A 56 7.38 4.13 -7.21
N ALA A 57 6.48 3.42 -7.88
CA ALA A 57 5.07 3.79 -7.84
C ALA A 57 4.47 3.46 -6.47
N GLY A 58 3.79 4.44 -5.88
CA GLY A 58 3.05 4.26 -4.63
C GLY A 58 1.78 3.47 -4.89
N HIS A 59 1.41 2.57 -4.00
CA HIS A 59 0.18 1.80 -4.15
C HIS A 59 -0.38 1.32 -2.82
N CYS A 60 -1.67 0.98 -2.83
CA CYS A 60 -2.39 0.32 -1.75
C CYS A 60 -3.36 -0.71 -2.33
N ILE A 61 -3.67 -1.75 -1.55
CA ILE A 61 -4.58 -2.84 -1.95
C ILE A 61 -5.65 -3.02 -0.90
N GLU A 62 -6.91 -2.81 -1.28
CA GLU A 62 -8.07 -2.97 -0.42
C GLU A 62 -8.74 -4.32 -0.69
N ASN A 63 -9.16 -5.02 0.37
CA ASN A 63 -10.08 -6.15 0.23
C ASN A 63 -11.52 -5.62 0.12
N THR A 64 -12.07 -5.71 -1.09
CA THR A 64 -13.43 -5.27 -1.42
C THR A 64 -14.48 -6.38 -1.30
N GLY A 65 -14.05 -7.60 -0.96
CA GLY A 65 -14.91 -8.77 -0.77
C GLY A 65 -15.34 -9.02 0.67
N THR A 66 -16.09 -10.11 0.85
CA THR A 66 -16.56 -10.61 2.15
C THR A 66 -15.72 -11.77 2.70
N GLU A 67 -14.73 -12.23 1.95
CA GLU A 67 -13.81 -13.30 2.32
C GLU A 67 -12.37 -12.77 2.40
N ASP A 68 -11.46 -13.57 2.95
CA ASP A 68 -10.03 -13.27 2.92
C ASP A 68 -9.53 -13.10 1.47
N LEU A 69 -8.84 -11.99 1.23
CA LEU A 69 -8.09 -11.72 0.01
C LEU A 69 -6.66 -12.23 0.21
N VAL A 70 -6.17 -13.05 -0.73
CA VAL A 70 -4.82 -13.63 -0.67
C VAL A 70 -4.11 -13.44 -1.99
N PHE A 71 -2.89 -12.92 -1.96
CA PHE A 71 -2.06 -12.71 -3.14
C PHE A 71 -0.56 -12.84 -2.82
N LEU A 72 0.25 -12.98 -3.87
CA LEU A 72 1.71 -12.96 -3.80
C LEU A 72 2.22 -11.61 -4.29
N GLU A 73 3.12 -10.99 -3.53
CA GLU A 73 4.01 -9.93 -4.00
C GLU A 73 5.34 -10.59 -4.38
N MET A 74 5.81 -10.37 -5.60
CA MET A 74 7.01 -11.00 -6.15
C MET A 74 7.94 -9.95 -6.73
N PHE A 75 9.24 -10.13 -6.51
CA PHE A 75 10.25 -9.14 -6.84
C PHE A 75 11.49 -9.82 -7.42
N LYS A 76 12.10 -9.20 -8.43
CA LYS A 76 13.34 -9.69 -9.04
C LYS A 76 14.57 -9.18 -8.26
N THR A 77 14.67 -9.57 -6.99
CA THR A 77 15.75 -9.18 -6.06
C THR A 77 15.88 -10.24 -4.96
N PRO A 78 17.08 -10.46 -4.40
CA PRO A 78 17.25 -11.33 -3.24
C PRO A 78 16.70 -10.73 -1.92
N LEU A 79 16.43 -9.42 -1.89
CA LEU A 79 15.99 -8.70 -0.70
C LEU A 79 14.65 -8.00 -0.94
N TYR A 80 13.67 -8.27 -0.08
CA TYR A 80 12.44 -7.50 0.01
C TYR A 80 12.69 -6.16 0.72
N SER A 81 12.17 -5.07 0.16
CA SER A 81 12.18 -3.76 0.80
C SER A 81 11.00 -2.94 0.32
N ASP A 82 10.35 -2.26 1.24
CA ASP A 82 9.31 -1.27 0.99
C ASP A 82 9.48 -0.06 1.92
N VAL A 83 8.73 0.99 1.62
CA VAL A 83 8.59 2.16 2.49
C VAL A 83 7.11 2.40 2.74
N SER A 84 6.72 2.34 4.01
CA SER A 84 5.37 2.66 4.48
C SER A 84 5.15 4.17 4.51
N LEU A 85 4.05 4.65 3.95
CA LEU A 85 3.68 6.06 4.01
C LEU A 85 3.42 6.52 5.46
N ASN A 86 2.71 5.70 6.23
CA ASN A 86 2.42 5.99 7.64
C ASN A 86 3.71 6.12 8.45
N GLN A 87 4.60 5.13 8.33
CA GLN A 87 5.89 5.17 9.01
C GLN A 87 6.72 6.38 8.55
N TRP A 88 6.74 6.68 7.25
CA TRP A 88 7.49 7.81 6.73
C TRP A 88 7.03 9.13 7.33
N ILE A 89 5.72 9.40 7.31
CA ILE A 89 5.11 10.59 7.95
C ILE A 89 5.37 10.58 9.46
N ALA A 90 5.23 9.43 10.12
CA ALA A 90 5.47 9.32 11.55
C ALA A 90 6.90 9.72 11.95
N ARG A 91 7.88 9.51 11.07
CA ARG A 91 9.29 9.88 11.27
C ARG A 91 9.65 11.28 10.80
N MET A 92 8.73 12.03 10.20
CA MET A 92 8.97 13.44 9.89
C MET A 92 8.91 14.31 11.15
N PRO A 93 9.70 15.39 11.23
CA PRO A 93 9.49 16.44 12.23
C PRO A 93 8.09 17.04 12.11
N ASP A 94 7.45 17.32 13.24
CA ASP A 94 6.06 17.81 13.31
C ASP A 94 5.82 18.99 12.37
N LYS A 95 6.60 20.06 12.50
CA LYS A 95 6.46 21.26 11.66
C LYS A 95 6.58 20.96 10.15
N MET A 96 7.39 19.97 9.78
CA MET A 96 7.54 19.57 8.38
C MET A 96 6.28 18.85 7.89
N ALA A 97 5.77 17.88 8.67
CA ALA A 97 4.56 17.14 8.32
C ALA A 97 3.34 18.08 8.21
N GLU A 98 3.16 18.99 9.16
CA GLU A 98 2.10 20.00 9.14
C GLU A 98 2.18 20.91 7.92
N ALA A 99 3.38 21.39 7.57
CA ALA A 99 3.58 22.26 6.42
C ALA A 99 3.24 21.56 5.08
N HIS A 100 3.55 20.27 4.95
CA HIS A 100 3.29 19.50 3.73
C HIS A 100 1.82 19.07 3.63
N LEU A 101 1.25 18.54 4.71
CA LEU A 101 -0.10 17.96 4.72
C LEU A 101 -1.20 19.00 4.98
N LYS A 102 -0.84 20.22 5.41
CA LYS A 102 -1.78 21.30 5.74
C LYS A 102 -2.92 20.86 6.66
N THR A 103 -2.58 19.98 7.60
CA THR A 103 -3.52 19.29 8.50
C THR A 103 -3.03 19.44 9.93
N PRO A 104 -3.90 19.61 10.94
CA PRO A 104 -3.47 19.75 12.33
C PRO A 104 -2.64 18.56 12.82
N MET A 105 -1.58 18.80 13.60
CA MET A 105 -0.70 17.75 14.13
C MET A 105 -1.46 16.65 14.88
N GLN A 106 -2.51 17.00 15.62
CA GLN A 106 -3.34 16.03 16.33
C GLN A 106 -3.95 14.98 15.38
N THR A 107 -4.40 15.40 14.19
CA THR A 107 -4.95 14.50 13.17
C THR A 107 -3.83 13.68 12.50
N ILE A 108 -2.67 14.27 12.26
CA ILE A 108 -1.52 13.54 11.71
C ILE A 108 -1.05 12.44 12.67
N ARG A 109 -1.04 12.73 13.98
CA ARG A 109 -0.57 11.82 15.03
C ARG A 109 -1.63 10.83 15.51
N SER A 110 -2.89 10.96 15.08
CA SER A 110 -3.92 9.94 15.33
C SER A 110 -3.82 8.76 14.36
N ALA A 111 -3.14 8.93 13.22
CA ALA A 111 -2.83 7.84 12.30
C ALA A 111 -1.86 6.82 12.94
N PRO A 112 -1.76 5.58 12.41
CA PRO A 112 -0.78 4.61 12.88
C PRO A 112 0.65 5.16 12.87
N GLN A 113 1.33 5.14 14.02
CA GLN A 113 2.70 5.66 14.17
C GLN A 113 3.79 4.58 13.96
N SER A 114 3.37 3.32 13.86
CA SER A 114 4.23 2.17 13.58
C SER A 114 3.86 1.57 12.22
N ARG A 115 4.78 0.82 11.62
CA ARG A 115 4.52 0.09 10.38
C ARG A 115 3.55 -1.06 10.64
N PHE A 116 2.54 -1.19 9.78
CA PHE A 116 1.65 -2.33 9.71
C PHE A 116 1.47 -2.70 8.25
N ASP A 117 1.89 -3.91 7.85
CA ASP A 117 1.78 -4.30 6.44
C ASP A 117 0.31 -4.28 5.98
N VAL A 118 -0.60 -4.74 6.85
CA VAL A 118 -2.05 -4.71 6.64
C VAL A 118 -2.72 -3.97 7.79
N LEU A 119 -3.55 -2.98 7.46
CA LEU A 119 -4.39 -2.26 8.39
C LEU A 119 -5.81 -2.85 8.41
N PRO A 120 -6.46 -2.92 9.59
CA PRO A 120 -7.88 -3.20 9.66
C PRO A 120 -8.68 -2.01 9.10
N LYS A 121 -9.97 -2.24 8.87
CA LYS A 121 -10.91 -1.15 8.57
C LYS A 121 -11.07 -0.20 9.76
#